data_AF-A0A1Y0FYK5-F1
#
_entry.id   AF-A0A1Y0FYK5-F1
#
_cell.length_a   1.000
_cell.length_b   1.000
_cell.length_c   1.000
_cell.angle_alpha   90.00
_cell.angle_beta   90.00
_cell.angle_gamma   90.00
#
_symmetry.space_group_name_H-M   'P 1'
#
loop_
_entity.id
_entity.type
_entity.pdbx_description
1 polymer ?
#
loop_
_entity_poly.entity_id
_entity_poly.type
_entity_poly.pdbx_seq_one_letter_code
_entity_poly.pdbx_strand_id
1 'polypeptide(L)'
;MNVKPLLKYFPEIHHLPQDAQLRLLQSAHEQAFVAQNKLRIWRNNLMSFVVLILACVVVIAVIGPWLSLQASTTGVLLMLIVFPVFLFVQQRRYLASLRPLVRQLAHQNLDKQT
;
A
#
# COMPACT_ATOMS: atom_id res chain seq x y z
N MET A 1 -2.55 -12.12 -10.59
CA MET A 1 -1.33 -11.68 -9.86
C MET A 1 -0.99 -12.73 -8.80
N ASN A 2 0.29 -13.03 -8.52
CA ASN A 2 0.65 -14.03 -7.53
C ASN A 2 0.41 -13.48 -6.10
N VAL A 3 -0.64 -13.95 -5.44
CA VAL A 3 -1.05 -13.49 -4.10
C VAL A 3 -0.35 -14.22 -2.95
N LYS A 4 0.45 -15.26 -3.24
CA LYS A 4 1.21 -16.02 -2.23
C LYS A 4 2.07 -15.16 -1.29
N PRO A 5 2.84 -14.14 -1.76
CA PRO A 5 3.66 -13.34 -0.85
C PRO A 5 2.82 -12.45 0.08
N LEU A 6 1.56 -12.17 -0.27
CA LEU A 6 0.68 -11.38 0.57
C LEU A 6 0.20 -12.14 1.81
N LEU A 7 0.20 -13.49 1.78
CA LEU A 7 -0.24 -14.31 2.91
C LEU A 7 0.49 -13.98 4.21
N LYS A 8 1.77 -13.56 4.14
CA LYS A 8 2.57 -13.17 5.31
C LYS A 8 1.99 -11.95 6.06
N TYR A 9 1.20 -11.10 5.39
CA TYR A 9 0.68 -9.85 5.96
C TYR A 9 -0.74 -9.98 6.55
N PHE A 10 -1.40 -11.12 6.32
CA PHE A 10 -2.76 -11.41 6.79
C PHE A 10 -2.77 -12.63 7.72
N PRO A 11 -2.20 -12.54 8.95
CA PRO A 11 -2.21 -13.64 9.91
C PRO A 11 -3.63 -14.02 10.35
N GLU A 12 -4.58 -13.10 10.22
CA GLU A 12 -5.99 -13.28 10.56
C GLU A 12 -6.71 -14.38 9.77
N ILE A 13 -6.21 -14.77 8.59
CA ILE A 13 -6.79 -15.85 7.77
C ILE A 13 -5.96 -17.15 7.79
N HIS A 14 -4.85 -17.21 8.56
CA HIS A 14 -3.98 -18.39 8.60
C HIS A 14 -4.65 -19.65 9.15
N HIS A 15 -5.77 -19.50 9.86
CA HIS A 15 -6.59 -20.61 10.35
C HIS A 15 -7.33 -21.38 9.24
N LEU A 16 -7.48 -20.78 8.05
CA LEU A 16 -8.13 -21.41 6.90
C LEU A 16 -7.14 -22.31 6.12
N PRO A 17 -7.61 -23.34 5.39
CA PRO A 17 -6.75 -24.09 4.49
C PRO A 17 -6.14 -23.20 3.40
N GLN A 18 -4.91 -23.50 2.97
CA GLN A 18 -4.11 -22.63 2.11
C GLN A 18 -4.81 -22.25 0.79
N ASP A 19 -5.57 -23.17 0.19
CA ASP A 19 -6.35 -22.90 -1.02
C ASP A 19 -7.49 -21.91 -0.79
N ALA A 20 -8.14 -21.97 0.39
CA ALA A 20 -9.18 -21.01 0.77
C ALA A 20 -8.57 -19.62 1.04
N GLN A 21 -7.39 -19.55 1.67
CA GLN A 21 -6.68 -18.28 1.87
C GLN A 21 -6.36 -17.59 0.55
N LEU A 22 -5.83 -18.34 -0.42
CA LEU A 22 -5.45 -17.82 -1.73
C LEU A 22 -6.67 -17.33 -2.52
N ARG A 23 -7.75 -18.12 -2.55
CA ARG A 23 -9.02 -17.72 -3.19
C ARG A 23 -9.59 -16.46 -2.56
N LEU A 24 -9.59 -16.37 -1.23
CA LEU A 24 -10.13 -15.23 -0.50
C LEU A 24 -9.31 -13.97 -0.75
N LEU A 25 -7.97 -14.06 -0.76
CA LEU A 25 -7.10 -12.94 -1.14
C LEU A 25 -7.33 -12.48 -2.58
N GLN A 26 -7.51 -13.42 -3.50
CA GLN A 26 -7.75 -13.13 -4.90
C GLN A 26 -9.10 -12.41 -5.08
N SER A 27 -10.17 -12.91 -4.44
CA SER A 27 -11.48 -12.26 -4.44
C SER A 27 -11.47 -10.89 -3.77
N ALA A 28 -10.76 -10.74 -2.64
CA ALA A 28 -10.59 -9.45 -1.97
C ALA A 28 -9.85 -8.43 -2.86
N HIS A 29 -8.85 -8.89 -3.60
CA HIS A 29 -8.13 -8.07 -4.57
C HIS A 29 -9.03 -7.64 -5.72
N GLU A 30 -9.74 -8.58 -6.34
CA GLU A 30 -10.67 -8.27 -7.43
C GLU A 30 -11.73 -7.25 -6.98
N GLN A 31 -12.32 -7.43 -5.79
CA GLN A 31 -13.30 -6.49 -5.21
C GLN A 31 -12.71 -5.13 -4.86
N ALA A 32 -11.49 -5.07 -4.33
CA ALA A 32 -10.82 -3.81 -4.00
C ALA A 32 -10.61 -2.92 -5.22
N PHE A 33 -10.34 -3.53 -6.38
CA PHE A 33 -9.92 -2.84 -7.61
C PHE A 33 -10.99 -2.82 -8.73
N VAL A 34 -12.26 -3.15 -8.43
CA VAL A 34 -13.39 -3.01 -9.37
C VAL A 34 -13.61 -1.54 -9.76
N ALA A 35 -14.17 -1.33 -10.96
CA ALA A 35 -14.48 -0.02 -11.55
C ALA A 35 -15.14 0.99 -10.59
N GLN A 36 -16.02 0.55 -9.67
CA GLN A 36 -16.68 1.43 -8.69
C GLN A 36 -15.74 2.09 -7.69
N ASN A 37 -14.58 1.49 -7.38
CA ASN A 37 -13.59 2.08 -6.49
C ASN A 37 -12.48 2.85 -7.23
N LYS A 38 -12.45 2.83 -8.57
CA LYS A 38 -11.38 3.47 -9.35
C LYS A 38 -11.22 4.95 -9.04
N LEU A 39 -12.32 5.70 -8.92
CA LEU A 39 -12.26 7.14 -8.62
C LEU A 39 -11.68 7.43 -7.23
N ARG A 40 -12.05 6.61 -6.24
CA ARG A 40 -11.52 6.72 -4.87
C ARG A 40 -10.04 6.37 -4.81
N ILE A 41 -9.63 5.31 -5.50
CA ILE A 41 -8.22 4.91 -5.62
C ILE A 41 -7.42 6.00 -6.33
N TRP A 42 -7.94 6.54 -7.42
CA TRP A 42 -7.29 7.61 -8.17
C TRP A 42 -7.11 8.87 -7.32
N ARG A 43 -8.15 9.33 -6.61
CA ARG A 43 -8.04 10.45 -5.66
C ARG A 43 -7.00 10.19 -4.58
N ASN A 44 -6.99 8.99 -4.01
CA ASN A 44 -6.03 8.61 -2.99
C ASN A 44 -4.58 8.59 -3.52
N ASN A 45 -4.38 8.17 -4.77
CA ASN A 45 -3.09 8.20 -5.44
C ASN A 45 -2.66 9.65 -5.74
N LEU A 46 -3.57 10.49 -6.21
CA LEU A 46 -3.31 11.91 -6.45
C LEU A 46 -2.85 12.61 -5.16
N MET A 47 -3.54 12.36 -4.05
CA MET A 47 -3.11 12.88 -2.74
C MET A 47 -1.73 12.36 -2.34
N SER A 48 -1.41 11.09 -2.63
CA SER A 48 -0.05 10.56 -2.40
C SER A 48 1.01 11.30 -3.20
N PHE A 49 0.72 11.63 -4.45
CA PHE A 49 1.63 12.41 -5.30
C PHE A 49 1.83 13.83 -4.77
N VAL A 50 0.76 14.50 -4.34
CA VAL A 50 0.85 15.83 -3.73
C VAL A 50 1.72 15.79 -2.48
N VAL A 51 1.52 14.81 -1.60
CA VAL A 51 2.33 14.62 -0.40
C VAL A 51 3.80 14.34 -0.75
N LEU A 52 4.06 13.53 -1.78
CA LEU A 52 5.43 13.24 -2.24
C LEU A 52 6.12 14.50 -2.77
N ILE A 53 5.41 15.31 -3.57
CA ILE A 53 5.94 16.59 -4.08
C ILE A 53 6.27 17.52 -2.92
N LEU A 54 5.36 17.67 -1.95
CA LEU A 54 5.60 18.48 -0.75
C LEU A 54 6.82 17.99 0.03
N ALA A 55 6.97 16.68 0.22
CA ALA A 55 8.13 16.10 0.88
C ALA A 55 9.44 16.43 0.12
N CYS A 56 9.45 16.31 -1.20
CA CYS A 56 10.60 16.69 -2.02
C CYS A 56 10.92 18.18 -1.91
N VAL A 57 9.90 19.06 -1.95
CA VAL A 57 10.07 20.51 -1.78
C VAL A 57 10.66 20.83 -0.41
N VAL A 58 10.18 20.20 0.66
CA VAL A 58 10.73 20.37 2.02
C VAL A 58 12.21 19.98 2.07
N VAL A 59 12.58 18.85 1.46
CA VAL A 59 13.99 18.42 1.42
C VAL A 59 14.84 19.43 0.64
N ILE A 60 14.37 19.90 -0.51
CA ILE A 60 15.14 20.84 -1.35
C ILE A 60 15.23 22.23 -0.72
N ALA A 61 14.16 22.73 -0.11
CA ALA A 61 14.07 24.10 0.39
C ALA A 61 14.57 24.26 1.84
N VAL A 62 14.55 23.19 2.65
CA VAL A 62 14.94 23.25 4.07
C VAL A 62 16.17 22.40 4.33
N ILE A 63 16.13 21.11 4.00
CA ILE A 63 17.19 20.16 4.37
C ILE A 63 18.47 20.39 3.55
N GLY A 64 18.34 20.62 2.24
CA GLY A 64 19.46 20.88 1.34
C GLY A 64 20.30 22.09 1.78
N PRO A 65 19.70 23.28 1.97
CA PRO A 65 20.40 24.47 2.46
C PRO A 65 20.96 24.29 3.86
N TRP A 66 20.22 23.64 4.76
CA TRP A 66 20.69 23.39 6.13
C TRP A 66 21.94 22.52 6.19
N LEU A 67 22.08 21.58 5.24
CA LEU A 67 23.25 20.71 5.12
C LEU A 67 24.30 21.22 4.11
N SER A 68 24.10 22.41 3.50
CA SER A 68 24.96 22.98 2.46
C SER A 68 25.23 22.02 1.28
N LEU A 69 24.26 21.17 0.94
CA LEU A 69 24.43 20.12 -0.07
C LEU A 69 24.32 20.67 -1.49
N GLN A 70 25.19 20.18 -2.39
CA GLN A 70 25.03 20.39 -3.83
C GLN A 70 23.77 19.67 -4.35
N ALA A 71 23.16 20.23 -5.40
CA ALA A 71 21.92 19.70 -6.00
C ALA A 71 22.00 18.21 -6.35
N SER A 72 23.17 17.74 -6.81
CA SER A 72 23.44 16.32 -7.08
C SER A 72 23.29 15.44 -5.83
N THR A 73 23.82 15.89 -4.70
CA THR A 73 23.82 15.12 -3.44
C THR A 73 22.43 15.11 -2.81
N THR A 74 21.70 16.23 -2.89
CA THR A 74 20.28 16.31 -2.47
C THR A 74 19.41 15.35 -3.29
N GLY A 75 19.65 15.23 -4.60
CA GLY A 75 18.97 14.27 -5.46
C GLY A 75 19.23 12.81 -5.07
N VAL A 76 20.48 12.46 -4.76
CA VAL A 76 20.85 11.13 -4.26
C VAL A 76 20.18 10.85 -2.91
N LEU A 77 20.16 11.83 -2.00
CA LEU A 77 19.50 11.72 -0.70
C LEU A 77 17.99 11.46 -0.86
N LEU A 78 17.33 12.17 -1.77
CA LEU A 78 15.92 11.95 -2.10
C LEU A 78 15.67 10.53 -2.60
N MET A 79 16.54 10.02 -3.48
CA MET A 79 16.43 8.67 -4.02
C MET A 79 16.70 7.58 -2.97
N LEU A 80 17.62 7.81 -2.04
CA LEU A 80 17.99 6.84 -1.00
C LEU A 80 17.08 6.87 0.22
N ILE A 81 16.39 7.98 0.48
CA ILE A 81 15.56 8.13 1.68
C ILE A 81 14.09 8.29 1.32
N VAL A 82 13.75 9.33 0.55
CA VAL A 82 12.35 9.68 0.28
C VAL A 82 11.67 8.61 -0.55
N PHE A 83 12.33 8.08 -1.58
CA PHE A 83 11.77 7.02 -2.42
C PHE A 83 11.48 5.71 -1.66
N PRO A 84 12.42 5.11 -0.90
CA PRO A 84 12.12 3.90 -0.13
C PRO A 84 11.07 4.12 0.96
N VAL A 85 11.08 5.28 1.63
CA VAL A 85 10.03 5.65 2.59
C VAL A 85 8.67 5.70 1.89
N PHE A 86 8.61 6.31 0.70
CA PHE A 86 7.39 6.37 -0.10
C PHE A 86 6.88 4.97 -0.48
N LEU A 87 7.75 4.08 -0.97
CA LEU A 87 7.38 2.70 -1.29
C LEU A 87 6.83 1.95 -0.07
N PHE A 88 7.47 2.11 1.09
CA PHE A 88 7.04 1.49 2.33
C PHE A 88 5.64 1.97 2.77
N VAL A 89 5.41 3.28 2.73
CA VAL A 89 4.10 3.87 3.04
C VAL A 89 3.05 3.40 2.03
N GLN A 90 3.39 3.34 0.74
CA GLN A 90 2.47 2.89 -0.31
C GLN A 90 2.08 1.42 -0.12
N GLN A 91 3.04 0.56 0.20
CA GLN A 91 2.79 -0.85 0.52
C GLN A 91 1.87 -0.98 1.74
N ARG A 92 2.12 -0.21 2.81
CA ARG A 92 1.25 -0.20 3.99
C ARG A 92 -0.18 0.25 3.67
N ARG A 93 -0.35 1.30 2.87
CA ARG A 93 -1.67 1.80 2.45
C ARG A 93 -2.42 0.78 1.59
N TYR A 94 -1.70 0.06 0.74
CA TYR A 94 -2.27 -1.03 -0.05
C TYR A 94 -2.77 -2.18 0.86
N LEU A 95 -1.95 -2.63 1.81
CA LEU A 95 -2.35 -3.67 2.77
C LEU A 95 -3.54 -3.22 3.65
N ALA A 96 -3.52 -1.96 4.10
CA ALA A 96 -4.62 -1.38 4.88
C ALA A 96 -5.94 -1.32 4.10
N SER A 97 -5.89 -1.11 2.78
CA SER A 97 -7.08 -1.11 1.92
C SER A 97 -7.64 -2.53 1.73
N LEU A 98 -6.78 -3.55 1.69
CA LEU A 98 -7.20 -4.94 1.50
C LEU A 98 -7.70 -5.61 2.78
N ARG A 99 -7.11 -5.28 3.94
CA ARG A 99 -7.45 -5.90 5.24
C ARG A 99 -8.95 -5.88 5.60
N PRO A 100 -9.72 -4.78 5.43
CA PRO A 100 -11.15 -4.81 5.73
C PRO A 100 -11.93 -5.75 4.79
N LEU A 101 -11.55 -5.81 3.51
CA LEU A 101 -12.20 -6.70 2.54
C LEU A 101 -11.90 -8.17 2.82
N VAL A 102 -10.64 -8.48 3.17
CA VAL A 102 -10.25 -9.83 3.61
C VAL A 102 -11.04 -10.25 4.85
N ARG A 103 -11.20 -9.36 5.84
CA ARG A 103 -12.01 -9.66 7.03
C ARG A 103 -13.49 -9.86 6.71
N GLN A 104 -14.08 -9.00 5.88
CA GLN A 104 -15.48 -9.14 5.45
C GLN A 104 -15.72 -10.48 4.75
N LEU A 105 -14.83 -10.86 3.82
CA LEU A 105 -14.94 -12.12 3.09
C LEU A 105 -14.63 -13.33 3.96
N ALA A 106 -13.77 -13.21 4.97
CA ALA A 106 -13.51 -14.28 5.94
C ALA A 106 -14.74 -14.55 6.81
N HIS A 107 -15.40 -13.50 7.31
CA HIS A 107 -16.66 -13.65 8.06
C HIS A 107 -17.78 -14.23 7.21
N GLN A 108 -17.97 -13.77 5.97
CA GLN A 108 -18.98 -14.35 5.06
C GLN A 108 -18.76 -15.83 4.73
N ASN A 109 -17.51 -16.30 4.68
CA ASN A 109 -17.21 -17.71 4.42
C ASN A 109 -17.45 -18.58 5.66
N LEU A 110 -17.23 -18.04 6.87
CA LEU A 110 -17.58 -18.72 8.12
C LEU A 110 -19.10 -18.90 8.25
N ASP A 111 -19.88 -17.86 7.98
CA ASP A 111 -21.35 -17.91 8.07
C ASP A 111 -21.99 -18.86 7.03
N LYS A 112 -21.32 -19.12 5.90
CA LYS A 112 -21.79 -20.09 4.89
C LYS A 112 -21.46 -21.54 5.23
N GLN A 113 -20.64 -21.78 6.26
CA GLN A 113 -20.25 -23.13 6.69
C GLN A 113 -21.03 -23.63 7.92
N THR A 114 -21.76 -22.75 8.61
CA THR A 114 -22.76 -23.06 9.65
C THR A 114 -24.16 -23.17 9.08
#